data_AF-A0A920QPN5-F1
#
_entry.id   AF-A0A920QPN5-F1
#
_cell.length_a   1.000
_cell.length_b   1.000
_cell.length_c   1.000
_cell.angle_alpha   90.00
_cell.angle_beta   90.00
_cell.angle_gamma   90.00
#
_symmetry.space_group_name_H-M   'P 1'
#
loop_
_entity.id
_entity.type
_entity.pdbx_description
1 polymer ?
#
loop_
_entity_poly.entity_id
_entity_poly.type
_entity_poly.pdbx_seq_one_letter_code
_entity_poly.pdbx_strand_id
1 'polypeptide(L)'
;MNSIVSSLIYSRSPDQLRLLLVDPKRVELTQYNGISHMVTPVIVELDSVAKVFRGVINEMFKRYKLLESHSVRNISELNKKFTNAMPYLVIVIDELADLMMTSGVEIERSICRLAQLGRATGIHLVIATQRPSVDVVTGLIKSNFPSRVSFSVSSSIDSRTILDTTGAEKLLGKGDMLYLPIDASLPSRLQGCFINDTEISKLVNFWKNNSFMNSQYEINVFDDSNEHSKTIGNDDLDPNKIACLMML
;
A
#
# COMPACT_ATOMS: atom_id res chain seq x y z
N MET A 1 -4.48 -9.71 5.55
CA MET A 1 -4.63 -8.76 4.43
C MET A 1 -6.08 -8.52 4.03
N ASN A 2 -6.86 -9.58 3.80
CA ASN A 2 -8.25 -9.50 3.36
C ASN A 2 -9.15 -8.55 4.17
N SER A 3 -9.03 -8.55 5.51
CA SER A 3 -9.82 -7.64 6.36
C SER A 3 -9.57 -6.16 6.07
N ILE A 4 -8.34 -5.77 5.67
CA ILE A 4 -8.01 -4.38 5.30
C ILE A 4 -8.64 -4.03 3.96
N VAL A 5 -8.40 -4.85 2.92
CA VAL A 5 -8.95 -4.62 1.58
C VAL A 5 -10.47 -4.59 1.62
N SER A 6 -11.08 -5.55 2.30
CA SER A 6 -12.54 -5.62 2.49
C SER A 6 -13.08 -4.39 3.24
N SER A 7 -12.44 -3.97 4.33
CA SER A 7 -12.86 -2.76 5.06
C SER A 7 -12.76 -1.50 4.20
N LEU A 8 -11.75 -1.40 3.33
CA LEU A 8 -11.55 -0.28 2.43
C LEU A 8 -12.67 -0.20 1.38
N ILE A 9 -12.94 -1.30 0.68
CA ILE A 9 -13.98 -1.33 -0.37
C ILE A 9 -15.40 -1.34 0.21
N TYR A 10 -15.57 -1.70 1.49
CA TYR A 10 -16.85 -1.55 2.18
C TYR A 10 -17.16 -0.10 2.53
N SER A 11 -16.13 0.71 2.84
CA SER A 11 -16.30 2.07 3.35
C SER A 11 -16.12 3.17 2.29
N ARG A 12 -15.55 2.86 1.13
CA ARG A 12 -15.18 3.85 0.09
C ARG A 12 -15.69 3.43 -1.29
N SER A 13 -16.21 4.40 -2.04
CA SER A 13 -16.54 4.21 -3.45
C SER A 13 -15.28 4.26 -4.35
N PRO A 14 -15.35 3.79 -5.60
CA PRO A 14 -14.25 3.87 -6.57
C PRO A 14 -13.76 5.30 -6.86
N ASP A 15 -14.63 6.31 -6.76
CA ASP A 15 -14.25 7.73 -6.89
C ASP A 15 -13.45 8.25 -5.68
N GLN A 16 -13.58 7.60 -4.53
CA GLN A 16 -12.84 7.96 -3.31
C GLN A 16 -11.55 7.16 -3.17
N LEU A 17 -11.55 5.91 -3.64
CA LEU A 17 -10.45 4.97 -3.44
C LEU A 17 -10.24 4.08 -4.67
N ARG A 18 -8.99 4.00 -5.12
CA ARG A 18 -8.51 3.05 -6.13
C ARG A 18 -7.51 2.10 -5.50
N LEU A 19 -7.47 0.88 -6.03
CA LEU A 19 -6.62 -0.21 -5.54
C LEU A 19 -5.67 -0.69 -6.64
N LEU A 20 -4.42 -0.91 -6.24
CA LEU A 20 -3.43 -1.65 -7.02
C LEU A 20 -2.95 -2.82 -6.16
N LEU A 21 -3.22 -4.04 -6.61
CA LEU A 21 -2.97 -5.26 -5.85
C LEU A 21 -1.88 -6.08 -6.54
N VAL A 22 -0.87 -6.49 -5.78
CA VAL A 22 0.26 -7.32 -6.23
C VAL A 22 0.26 -8.61 -5.42
N ASP A 23 0.03 -9.73 -6.09
CA ASP A 23 -0.05 -11.07 -5.50
C ASP A 23 0.67 -12.08 -6.41
N PRO A 24 1.99 -12.25 -6.22
CA PRO A 24 2.77 -13.18 -7.05
C PRO A 24 2.42 -14.65 -6.80
N LYS A 25 1.79 -14.97 -5.67
CA LYS A 25 1.41 -16.34 -5.30
C LYS A 25 0.04 -16.75 -5.85
N ARG A 26 -0.78 -15.80 -6.28
CA ARG A 26 -2.16 -15.99 -6.78
C ARG A 26 -3.15 -16.52 -5.74
N VAL A 27 -2.84 -16.42 -4.45
CA VAL A 27 -3.63 -17.08 -3.39
C VAL A 27 -4.62 -16.13 -2.73
N GLU A 28 -4.18 -14.93 -2.36
CA GLU A 28 -4.92 -14.10 -1.40
C GLU A 28 -5.75 -13.00 -2.06
N LEU A 29 -5.18 -12.31 -3.06
CA LEU A 29 -5.77 -11.09 -3.60
C LEU A 29 -6.48 -11.29 -4.95
N THR A 30 -6.23 -12.40 -5.63
CA THR A 30 -6.83 -12.69 -6.95
C THR A 30 -8.36 -12.72 -6.93
N GLN A 31 -8.98 -13.04 -5.78
CA GLN A 31 -10.42 -13.01 -5.57
C GLN A 31 -11.06 -11.62 -5.77
N TYR A 32 -10.32 -10.53 -5.61
CA TYR A 32 -10.82 -9.17 -5.81
C TYR A 32 -10.81 -8.73 -7.29
N ASN A 33 -10.31 -9.56 -8.21
CA ASN A 33 -10.30 -9.21 -9.63
C ASN A 33 -11.70 -8.86 -10.16
N GLY A 34 -11.80 -7.74 -10.88
CA GLY A 34 -13.03 -7.27 -11.53
C GLY A 34 -13.90 -6.33 -10.70
N ILE A 35 -13.49 -5.96 -9.48
CA ILE A 35 -14.15 -4.85 -8.77
C ILE A 35 -13.79 -3.50 -9.41
N SER A 36 -14.70 -2.53 -9.33
CA SER A 36 -14.54 -1.20 -9.95
C SER A 36 -13.44 -0.34 -9.33
N HIS A 37 -12.97 -0.66 -8.10
CA HIS A 37 -11.83 0.02 -7.46
C HIS A 37 -10.48 -0.28 -8.13
N MET A 38 -10.36 -1.37 -8.87
CA MET A 38 -9.08 -1.82 -9.41
C MET A 38 -8.55 -0.89 -10.50
N VAL A 39 -7.29 -0.45 -10.37
CA VAL A 39 -6.59 0.30 -11.43
C VAL A 39 -6.23 -0.62 -12.60
N THR A 40 -5.85 -1.85 -12.30
CA THR A 40 -5.47 -2.92 -13.23
C THR A 40 -5.91 -4.24 -12.61
N PRO A 41 -6.09 -5.33 -13.37
CA PRO A 41 -6.15 -6.66 -12.78
C PRO A 41 -4.97 -6.92 -11.82
N VAL A 42 -5.20 -7.78 -10.83
CA VAL A 42 -4.19 -8.16 -9.82
C VAL A 42 -2.91 -8.59 -10.53
N ILE A 43 -1.81 -7.94 -10.15
CA ILE A 43 -0.51 -8.16 -10.78
C ILE A 43 0.11 -9.40 -10.17
N VAL A 44 0.39 -10.38 -11.02
CA VAL A 44 1.07 -11.62 -10.62
C VAL A 44 2.49 -11.66 -11.17
N GLU A 45 2.67 -11.25 -12.43
CA GLU A 45 3.95 -11.38 -13.10
C GLU A 45 4.97 -10.36 -12.54
N LEU A 46 6.00 -10.86 -11.86
CA LEU A 46 7.01 -10.07 -11.15
C LEU A 46 7.70 -9.04 -12.08
N ASP A 47 7.97 -9.43 -13.33
CA ASP A 47 8.63 -8.58 -14.33
C ASP A 47 7.81 -7.34 -14.72
N SER A 48 6.49 -7.38 -14.50
CA SER A 48 5.60 -6.25 -14.77
C SER A 48 5.52 -5.24 -13.62
N VAL A 49 5.87 -5.65 -12.39
CA VAL A 49 5.72 -4.83 -11.18
C VAL A 49 6.58 -3.58 -11.25
N ALA A 50 7.82 -3.69 -11.73
CA ALA A 50 8.72 -2.55 -11.89
C ALA A 50 8.14 -1.47 -12.83
N LYS A 51 7.57 -1.89 -13.97
CA LYS A 51 6.90 -0.99 -14.93
C LYS A 51 5.70 -0.31 -14.30
N VAL A 52 4.87 -1.06 -13.59
CA VAL A 52 3.70 -0.52 -12.89
C VAL A 52 4.13 0.51 -11.83
N PHE A 53 5.16 0.23 -11.04
CA PHE A 53 5.62 1.18 -10.02
C PHE A 53 6.19 2.45 -10.63
N ARG A 54 6.84 2.38 -11.80
CA ARG A 54 7.21 3.58 -12.57
C ARG A 54 5.99 4.39 -12.98
N GLY A 55 4.93 3.75 -13.48
CA GLY A 55 3.67 4.43 -13.79
C GLY A 55 3.00 5.07 -12.57
N VAL A 56 3.02 4.40 -11.41
CA VAL A 56 2.53 4.96 -10.14
C VAL A 56 3.35 6.18 -9.72
N ILE A 57 4.68 6.16 -9.88
CA ILE A 57 5.54 7.31 -9.59
C ILE A 57 5.22 8.47 -10.55
N ASN A 58 4.94 8.21 -11.82
CA ASN A 58 4.51 9.24 -12.79
C ASN A 58 3.17 9.85 -12.37
N GLU A 59 2.20 9.03 -11.98
CA GLU A 59 0.93 9.48 -11.43
C GLU A 59 1.14 10.33 -10.16
N MET A 60 2.04 9.91 -9.25
CA MET A 60 2.40 10.70 -8.07
C MET A 60 2.89 12.10 -8.45
N PHE A 61 3.79 12.22 -9.43
CA PHE A 61 4.28 13.53 -9.89
C PHE A 61 3.19 14.35 -10.58
N LYS A 62 2.30 13.73 -11.35
CA LYS A 62 1.14 14.40 -11.95
C LYS A 62 0.23 15.00 -10.88
N ARG A 63 -0.08 14.23 -9.83
CA ARG A 63 -0.85 14.70 -8.69
C ARG A 63 -0.16 15.85 -7.97
N TYR A 64 1.15 15.74 -7.76
CA TYR A 64 1.95 16.77 -7.11
C TYR A 64 1.86 18.12 -7.85
N LYS A 65 2.07 18.13 -9.17
CA LYS A 65 1.90 19.34 -10.00
C LYS A 65 0.50 19.93 -9.92
N LEU A 66 -0.53 19.08 -9.83
CA LEU A 66 -1.90 19.53 -9.68
C LEU A 66 -2.15 20.20 -8.31
N LEU A 67 -1.51 19.69 -7.24
CA LEU A 67 -1.56 20.32 -5.92
C LEU A 67 -0.89 21.70 -5.94
N GLU A 68 0.29 21.79 -6.56
CA GLU A 68 1.03 23.05 -6.71
C GLU A 68 0.26 24.10 -7.52
N SER A 69 -0.33 23.71 -8.66
CA SER A 69 -1.09 24.64 -9.51
C SER A 69 -2.34 25.20 -8.84
N HIS A 70 -2.85 24.53 -7.81
CA HIS A 70 -3.98 24.97 -6.99
C HIS A 70 -3.57 25.51 -5.62
N SER A 71 -2.26 25.63 -5.37
CA SER A 71 -1.67 26.10 -4.10
C SER A 71 -2.26 25.39 -2.88
N VAL A 72 -2.40 24.06 -2.96
CA VAL A 72 -2.85 23.21 -1.86
C VAL A 72 -1.72 22.26 -1.45
N ARG A 73 -1.69 21.87 -0.17
CA ARG A 73 -0.59 21.05 0.37
C ARG A 73 -0.83 19.55 0.21
N ASN A 74 -2.09 19.13 0.08
CA ASN A 74 -2.45 17.72 0.07
C ASN A 74 -3.76 17.47 -0.68
N ILE A 75 -3.96 16.21 -1.07
CA ILE A 75 -5.17 15.72 -1.74
C ILE A 75 -6.47 16.04 -0.99
N SER A 76 -6.44 16.03 0.35
CA SER A 76 -7.64 16.32 1.16
C SER A 76 -8.10 17.77 1.00
N GLU A 77 -7.16 18.71 0.92
CA GLU A 77 -7.44 20.13 0.63
C GLU A 77 -7.92 20.32 -0.81
N LEU A 78 -7.31 19.63 -1.77
CA LEU A 78 -7.75 19.66 -3.17
C LEU A 78 -9.20 19.18 -3.29
N ASN A 79 -9.52 18.01 -2.72
CA ASN A 79 -10.84 17.40 -2.79
C ASN A 79 -11.94 18.18 -2.04
N LYS A 80 -11.57 19.09 -1.12
CA LYS A 80 -12.54 20.02 -0.51
C LYS A 80 -12.90 21.18 -1.44
N LYS A 81 -12.02 21.55 -2.37
CA LYS A 81 -12.23 22.67 -3.30
C LYS A 81 -12.98 22.25 -4.57
N PHE A 82 -12.91 20.97 -4.96
CA PHE A 82 -13.47 20.47 -6.21
C PHE A 82 -14.50 19.37 -5.98
N THR A 83 -15.55 19.34 -6.82
CA THR A 83 -16.58 18.29 -6.79
C THR A 83 -16.08 16.97 -7.34
N ASN A 84 -15.15 16.99 -8.30
CA ASN A 84 -14.51 15.80 -8.84
C ASN A 84 -13.27 15.48 -8.00
N ALA A 85 -13.49 14.67 -6.96
CA ALA A 85 -12.43 14.28 -6.04
C ALA A 85 -11.39 13.38 -6.75
N MET A 86 -10.12 13.69 -6.56
CA MET A 86 -9.03 12.78 -6.87
C MET A 86 -9.10 11.60 -5.87
N PRO A 87 -9.16 10.34 -6.34
CA PRO A 87 -9.23 9.21 -5.44
C PRO A 87 -7.89 8.97 -4.73
N TYR A 88 -7.95 8.52 -3.48
CA TYR A 88 -6.78 7.91 -2.84
C TYR A 88 -6.39 6.63 -3.60
N LEU A 89 -5.10 6.35 -3.69
CA LEU A 89 -4.59 5.11 -4.28
C LEU A 89 -3.91 4.30 -3.19
N VAL A 90 -4.45 3.10 -2.91
CA VAL A 90 -3.82 2.16 -1.98
C VAL A 90 -3.20 1.02 -2.78
N ILE A 91 -1.89 0.85 -2.59
CA ILE A 91 -1.09 -0.21 -3.19
C ILE A 91 -0.91 -1.29 -2.14
N VAL A 92 -1.31 -2.51 -2.46
CA VAL A 92 -1.20 -3.66 -1.57
C VAL A 92 -0.27 -4.70 -2.19
N ILE A 93 0.76 -5.10 -1.46
CA ILE A 93 1.73 -6.12 -1.87
C ILE A 93 1.62 -7.28 -0.88
N ASP A 94 1.23 -8.46 -1.35
CA ASP A 94 1.04 -9.64 -0.48
C ASP A 94 2.37 -10.25 0.01
N GLU A 95 3.37 -10.29 -0.86
CA GLU A 95 4.68 -10.86 -0.54
C GLU A 95 5.82 -10.01 -1.13
N LEU A 96 6.39 -9.15 -0.30
CA LEU A 96 7.53 -8.31 -0.67
C LEU A 96 8.75 -9.14 -1.06
N ALA A 97 8.99 -10.27 -0.37
CA ALA A 97 10.20 -11.06 -0.58
C ALA A 97 10.32 -11.58 -2.02
N ASP A 98 9.19 -11.99 -2.62
CA ASP A 98 9.15 -12.47 -4.00
C ASP A 98 9.51 -11.34 -4.98
N LEU A 99 9.13 -10.10 -4.69
CA LEU A 99 9.54 -8.94 -5.50
C LEU A 99 11.04 -8.64 -5.37
N MET A 100 11.58 -8.80 -4.15
CA MET A 100 12.99 -8.52 -3.87
C MET A 100 13.95 -9.49 -4.56
N MET A 101 13.51 -10.72 -4.82
CA MET A 101 14.33 -11.76 -5.46
C MET A 101 14.51 -11.56 -6.98
N THR A 102 13.60 -10.89 -7.66
CA THR A 102 13.68 -10.67 -9.13
C THR A 102 14.41 -9.37 -9.47
N SER A 103 14.05 -8.26 -8.81
CA SER A 103 14.60 -6.93 -9.12
C SER A 103 14.62 -6.03 -7.88
N GLY A 104 15.16 -6.55 -6.77
CA GLY A 104 15.06 -5.92 -5.45
C GLY A 104 15.53 -4.48 -5.38
N VAL A 105 16.61 -4.09 -6.07
CA VAL A 105 17.12 -2.71 -6.02
C VAL A 105 16.16 -1.69 -6.65
N GLU A 106 15.57 -2.01 -7.81
CA GLU A 106 14.62 -1.11 -8.48
C GLU A 106 13.29 -1.03 -7.72
N ILE A 107 12.82 -2.17 -7.22
CA ILE A 107 11.58 -2.26 -6.44
C ILE A 107 11.71 -1.54 -5.11
N GLU A 108 12.79 -1.77 -4.35
CA GLU A 108 13.05 -1.12 -3.07
C GLU A 108 13.13 0.40 -3.25
N ARG A 109 13.84 0.88 -4.27
CA ARG A 109 13.93 2.31 -4.58
C ARG A 109 12.56 2.90 -4.88
N SER A 110 11.75 2.21 -5.67
CA SER A 110 10.39 2.65 -6.01
C SER A 110 9.49 2.71 -4.79
N ILE A 111 9.51 1.66 -3.95
CA ILE A 111 8.76 1.58 -2.70
C ILE A 111 9.16 2.72 -1.75
N CYS A 112 10.47 2.94 -1.55
CA CYS A 112 10.95 4.02 -0.69
C CYS A 112 10.52 5.39 -1.23
N ARG A 113 10.62 5.62 -2.54
CA ARG A 113 10.21 6.89 -3.16
C ARG A 113 8.72 7.17 -2.96
N LEU A 114 7.88 6.15 -3.17
CA LEU A 114 6.43 6.27 -2.96
C LEU A 114 6.09 6.46 -1.48
N ALA A 115 6.77 5.76 -0.57
CA ALA A 115 6.53 5.92 0.86
C ALA A 115 6.91 7.32 1.39
N GLN A 116 7.96 7.93 0.80
CA GLN A 116 8.41 9.29 1.16
C GLN A 116 7.47 10.38 0.65
N LEU A 117 7.02 10.30 -0.61
CA LEU A 117 6.32 11.40 -1.27
C LEU A 117 4.83 11.14 -1.52
N GLY A 118 4.36 9.91 -1.30
CA GLY A 118 2.99 9.48 -1.61
C GLY A 118 1.93 10.13 -0.72
N ARG A 119 2.28 10.50 0.52
CA ARG A 119 1.31 11.02 1.51
C ARG A 119 0.52 12.23 1.00
N ALA A 120 1.21 13.26 0.52
CA ALA A 120 0.55 14.49 0.07
C ALA A 120 -0.35 14.25 -1.15
N THR A 121 0.05 13.30 -2.00
CA THR A 121 -0.64 12.93 -3.24
C THR A 121 -1.73 11.87 -3.04
N GLY A 122 -1.92 11.38 -1.81
CA GLY A 122 -2.93 10.37 -1.47
C GLY A 122 -2.59 8.96 -1.94
N ILE A 123 -1.30 8.66 -2.13
CA ILE A 123 -0.81 7.32 -2.46
C ILE A 123 -0.27 6.67 -1.18
N HIS A 124 -0.77 5.48 -0.88
CA HIS A 124 -0.48 4.73 0.35
C HIS A 124 -0.05 3.31 0.04
N LEU A 125 0.88 2.77 0.83
CA LEU A 125 1.38 1.42 0.67
C LEU A 125 1.01 0.55 1.87
N VAL A 126 0.51 -0.64 1.58
CA VAL A 126 0.37 -1.75 2.51
C VAL A 126 1.22 -2.89 1.98
N ILE A 127 2.30 -3.21 2.68
CA ILE A 127 3.24 -4.23 2.23
C ILE A 127 3.23 -5.36 3.24
N ALA A 128 3.12 -6.59 2.75
CA ALA A 128 3.27 -7.76 3.57
C ALA A 128 4.38 -8.70 3.11
N THR A 129 4.86 -9.54 4.02
CA THR A 129 5.79 -10.61 3.72
C THR A 129 5.79 -11.65 4.84
N GLN A 130 5.92 -12.92 4.46
CA GLN A 130 6.06 -14.03 5.40
C GLN A 130 7.53 -14.33 5.75
N ARG A 131 8.47 -13.60 5.14
CA ARG A 131 9.92 -13.79 5.32
C ARG A 131 10.51 -12.61 6.08
N PRO A 132 10.51 -12.63 7.42
CA PRO A 132 11.03 -11.55 8.26
C PRO A 132 12.57 -11.57 8.35
N SER A 133 13.26 -11.59 7.21
CA SER A 133 14.72 -11.52 7.12
C SER A 133 15.19 -10.08 6.86
N VAL A 134 16.44 -9.79 7.24
CA VAL A 134 17.08 -8.47 7.03
C VAL A 134 17.23 -8.15 5.54
N ASP A 135 17.33 -9.16 4.68
CA ASP A 135 17.45 -9.00 3.24
C ASP A 135 16.13 -8.55 2.58
N VAL A 136 14.99 -8.87 3.21
CA VAL A 136 13.65 -8.45 2.76
C VAL A 136 13.23 -7.16 3.47
N VAL A 137 13.38 -7.12 4.79
CA VAL A 137 13.04 -5.99 5.65
C VAL A 137 14.31 -5.19 5.93
N THR A 138 14.81 -4.55 4.89
CA THR A 138 16.06 -3.79 4.93
C THR A 138 15.92 -2.54 5.82
N GLY A 139 17.04 -1.90 6.15
CA GLY A 139 17.03 -0.63 6.88
C GLY A 139 16.29 0.50 6.13
N LEU A 140 16.32 0.50 4.79
CA LEU A 140 15.60 1.47 3.97
C LEU A 140 14.10 1.23 4.00
N ILE A 141 13.65 -0.02 3.95
CA ILE A 141 12.23 -0.35 4.14
C ILE A 141 11.79 0.08 5.54
N LYS A 142 12.54 -0.28 6.59
CA LYS A 142 12.17 0.08 7.96
C LYS A 142 12.07 1.59 8.19
N SER A 143 12.98 2.39 7.63
CA SER A 143 12.97 3.84 7.82
C SER A 143 11.80 4.53 7.13
N ASN A 144 11.23 3.95 6.07
CA ASN A 144 10.09 4.51 5.33
C ASN A 144 8.73 3.91 5.75
N PHE A 145 8.72 2.84 6.56
CA PHE A 145 7.51 2.19 7.05
C PHE A 145 7.52 2.14 8.58
N PRO A 146 7.24 3.28 9.25
CA PRO A 146 7.29 3.34 10.71
C PRO A 146 6.08 2.69 11.39
N SER A 147 4.93 2.61 10.71
CA SER A 147 3.79 1.84 11.22
C SER A 147 3.91 0.38 10.79
N ARG A 148 3.93 -0.53 11.78
CA ARG A 148 4.19 -1.96 11.55
C ARG A 148 3.24 -2.84 12.33
N VAL A 149 2.88 -3.97 11.74
CA VAL A 149 2.13 -5.04 12.38
C VAL A 149 2.97 -6.30 12.28
N SER A 150 3.09 -7.04 13.39
CA SER A 150 3.63 -8.39 13.39
C SER A 150 2.56 -9.36 13.88
N PHE A 151 2.30 -10.41 13.12
CA PHE A 151 1.64 -11.61 13.60
C PHE A 151 2.65 -12.53 14.30
N SER A 152 2.18 -13.70 14.71
CA SER A 152 3.04 -14.72 15.32
C SER A 152 4.20 -15.09 14.40
N VAL A 153 5.41 -14.98 14.95
CA VAL A 153 6.67 -15.37 14.26
C VAL A 153 7.37 -16.50 15.00
N SER A 154 8.31 -17.14 14.33
CA SER A 154 9.01 -18.33 14.87
C SER A 154 10.05 -17.98 15.94
N SER A 155 10.62 -16.77 15.92
CA SER A 155 11.72 -16.42 16.80
C SER A 155 11.72 -14.95 17.25
N SER A 156 12.42 -14.68 18.34
CA SER A 156 12.65 -13.31 18.83
C SER A 156 13.53 -12.49 17.88
N ILE A 157 14.33 -13.14 17.03
CA ILE A 157 15.12 -12.50 15.98
C ILE A 157 14.18 -11.95 14.91
N ASP A 158 13.23 -12.76 14.45
CA ASP A 158 12.21 -12.33 13.47
C ASP A 158 11.36 -11.18 14.03
N SER A 159 10.96 -11.27 15.30
CA SER A 159 10.23 -10.18 15.97
C SER A 159 11.03 -8.87 15.94
N ARG A 160 12.35 -8.91 16.20
CA ARG A 160 13.22 -7.73 16.14
C ARG A 160 13.41 -7.22 14.72
N THR A 161 13.48 -8.09 13.73
CA THR A 161 13.55 -7.66 12.33
C THR A 161 12.33 -6.81 11.96
N ILE A 162 11.15 -7.15 12.47
CA ILE A 162 9.89 -6.47 12.16
C ILE A 162 9.68 -5.23 13.04
N LEU A 163 9.68 -5.40 14.36
CA LEU A 163 9.22 -4.40 15.32
C LEU A 163 10.36 -3.66 16.03
N ASP A 164 11.61 -4.00 15.73
CA ASP A 164 12.80 -3.59 16.49
C ASP A 164 12.75 -3.98 17.99
N THR A 165 11.80 -4.85 18.37
CA THR A 165 11.61 -5.39 19.72
C THR A 165 11.15 -6.85 19.67
N THR A 166 11.25 -7.54 20.81
CA THR A 166 10.75 -8.91 21.00
C THR A 166 9.28 -8.91 21.43
N GLY A 167 8.58 -10.02 21.22
CA GLY A 167 7.23 -10.25 21.74
C GLY A 167 6.30 -10.91 20.72
N ALA A 168 6.57 -10.76 19.42
CA ALA A 168 5.75 -11.37 18.39
C ALA A 168 5.87 -12.91 18.39
N GLU A 169 7.00 -13.45 18.86
CA GLU A 169 7.22 -14.89 19.02
C GLU A 169 6.33 -15.54 20.10
N LYS A 170 5.64 -14.72 20.90
CA LYS A 170 4.74 -15.15 22.00
C LYS A 170 3.26 -15.04 21.63
N LEU A 171 2.94 -14.59 20.42
CA LEU A 171 1.57 -14.48 19.94
C LEU A 171 0.97 -15.88 19.73
N LEU A 172 -0.35 -15.96 19.83
CA LEU A 172 -1.09 -17.22 19.76
C LEU A 172 -1.46 -17.63 18.33
N GLY A 173 -1.15 -16.78 17.35
CA GLY A 173 -1.60 -16.92 15.96
C GLY A 173 -3.10 -16.58 15.79
N LYS A 174 -3.70 -17.03 14.68
CA LYS A 174 -5.15 -16.85 14.38
C LYS A 174 -5.65 -15.40 14.55
N GLY A 175 -4.87 -14.43 14.07
CA GLY A 175 -5.20 -13.01 14.12
C GLY A 175 -4.66 -12.25 15.33
N ASP A 176 -4.08 -12.91 16.33
CA ASP A 176 -3.35 -12.24 17.41
C ASP A 176 -2.10 -11.53 16.84
N MET A 177 -1.95 -10.24 17.13
CA MET A 177 -0.93 -9.40 16.52
C MET A 177 -0.38 -8.33 17.48
N LEU A 178 0.82 -7.84 17.17
CA LEU A 178 1.38 -6.63 17.74
C LEU A 178 1.35 -5.51 16.71
N TYR A 179 0.78 -4.36 17.07
CA TYR A 179 0.75 -3.15 16.24
C TYR A 179 1.62 -2.06 16.84
N LEU A 180 2.62 -1.62 16.08
CA LEU A 180 3.48 -0.48 16.38
C LEU A 180 3.06 0.69 15.47
N PRO A 181 2.31 1.68 15.98
CA PRO A 181 2.01 2.89 15.22
C PRO A 181 3.23 3.82 15.13
N ILE A 182 3.27 4.68 14.13
CA ILE A 182 4.35 5.66 13.90
C ILE A 182 4.68 6.53 15.12
N ASP A 183 3.67 6.90 15.92
CA ASP A 183 3.82 7.86 17.02
C ASP A 183 4.12 7.16 18.38
N ALA A 184 4.29 5.83 18.41
CA ALA A 184 4.54 5.08 19.65
C ALA A 184 5.92 4.42 19.70
N SER A 185 6.47 4.34 20.91
CA SER A 185 7.73 3.65 21.19
C SER A 185 7.58 2.15 21.44
N LEU A 186 6.36 1.68 21.76
CA LEU A 186 6.08 0.29 22.10
C LEU A 186 4.85 -0.22 21.33
N PRO A 187 4.86 -1.49 20.89
CA PRO A 187 3.72 -2.07 20.22
C PRO A 187 2.57 -2.35 21.19
N SER A 188 1.35 -2.23 20.70
CA SER A 188 0.13 -2.66 21.39
C SER A 188 -0.34 -4.00 20.86
N ARG A 189 -0.74 -4.91 21.73
CA ARG A 189 -1.32 -6.20 21.33
C ARG A 189 -2.78 -6.02 20.91
N LEU A 190 -3.13 -6.55 19.74
CA LEU A 190 -4.46 -6.45 19.15
C LEU A 190 -4.92 -7.82 18.64
N GLN A 191 -6.23 -7.98 18.51
CA GLN A 191 -6.84 -9.15 17.87
C GLN A 191 -7.41 -8.74 16.52
N GLY A 192 -6.99 -9.41 15.46
CA GLY A 192 -7.44 -9.18 14.10
C GLY A 192 -8.87 -9.64 13.87
N CYS A 193 -9.60 -8.87 13.08
CA CYS A 193 -10.92 -9.25 12.60
C CYS A 193 -10.80 -10.42 11.61
N PHE A 194 -11.55 -11.47 11.87
CA PHE A 194 -11.70 -12.58 10.94
C PHE A 194 -12.79 -12.26 9.92
N ILE A 195 -12.49 -12.52 8.65
CA ILE A 195 -13.44 -12.48 7.54
C ILE A 195 -13.27 -13.76 6.75
N ASN A 196 -14.37 -14.41 6.38
CA ASN A 196 -14.33 -15.64 5.60
C ASN A 196 -14.51 -15.38 4.09
N ASP A 197 -14.14 -16.37 3.28
CA ASP A 197 -14.19 -16.26 1.81
C ASP A 197 -15.60 -16.01 1.26
N THR A 198 -16.64 -16.45 1.99
CA THR A 198 -18.05 -16.22 1.59
C THR A 198 -18.42 -14.74 1.76
N GLU A 199 -17.96 -14.09 2.82
CA GLU A 199 -18.15 -12.66 3.06
C GLU A 199 -17.41 -11.83 2.00
N ILE A 200 -16.16 -12.19 1.70
CA ILE A 200 -15.37 -11.55 0.64
C ILE A 200 -16.07 -11.71 -0.71
N SER A 201 -16.51 -12.92 -1.05
CA SER A 201 -17.20 -13.20 -2.30
C SER A 201 -18.49 -12.37 -2.46
N LYS A 202 -19.28 -12.22 -1.40
CA LYS A 202 -20.48 -11.37 -1.41
C LYS A 202 -20.13 -9.91 -1.69
N LEU A 203 -19.09 -9.40 -1.05
CA LEU A 203 -18.62 -8.02 -1.23
C LEU A 203 -18.09 -7.77 -2.65
N VAL A 204 -17.28 -8.70 -3.17
CA VAL A 204 -16.76 -8.65 -4.54
C VAL A 204 -17.90 -8.71 -5.57
N ASN A 205 -18.87 -9.61 -5.39
CA ASN A 205 -20.00 -9.75 -6.30
C ASN A 205 -20.90 -8.51 -6.28
N PHE A 206 -21.09 -7.87 -5.12
CA PHE A 206 -21.79 -6.59 -5.05
C PHE A 206 -21.13 -5.53 -5.93
N TRP A 207 -19.80 -5.40 -5.87
CA TRP A 207 -19.09 -4.41 -6.69
C TRP A 207 -19.06 -4.76 -8.17
N LYS A 208 -18.91 -6.04 -8.52
CA LYS A 208 -18.98 -6.51 -9.92
C LYS A 208 -20.33 -6.23 -10.58
N ASN A 209 -21.43 -6.46 -9.85
CA ASN A 209 -22.77 -6.27 -10.40
C ASN A 209 -23.17 -4.79 -10.50
N ASN A 210 -22.52 -3.90 -9.75
CA ASN A 210 -22.73 -2.45 -9.77
C ASN A 210 -21.68 -1.70 -10.62
N SER A 211 -21.23 -2.31 -11.72
CA SER A 211 -20.15 -1.83 -12.59
C SER A 211 -20.38 -0.45 -13.26
N PHE A 212 -21.58 0.13 -13.13
CA PHE A 212 -21.85 1.52 -13.56
C PHE A 212 -21.22 2.57 -12.64
N MET A 213 -20.63 2.18 -11.51
CA MET A 213 -19.87 3.07 -10.61
C MET A 213 -18.38 3.07 -10.93
N ASN A 214 -18.02 3.35 -12.18
CA ASN A 214 -16.62 3.55 -12.54
C ASN A 214 -16.16 4.96 -12.17
N SER A 215 -14.94 5.05 -11.67
CA SER A 215 -14.29 6.33 -11.36
C SER A 215 -14.19 7.18 -12.62
N GLN A 216 -14.54 8.46 -12.52
CA GLN A 216 -14.27 9.42 -13.60
C GLN A 216 -12.78 9.75 -13.74
N TYR A 217 -12.00 9.54 -12.67
CA TYR A 217 -10.56 9.72 -12.67
C TYR A 217 -9.87 8.43 -13.13
N GLU A 218 -9.20 8.48 -14.28
CA GLU A 218 -8.44 7.37 -14.84
C GLU A 218 -6.97 7.43 -14.40
N ILE A 219 -6.48 6.32 -13.83
CA ILE A 219 -5.08 6.13 -13.46
C ILE A 219 -4.49 5.14 -14.46
N ASN A 220 -3.57 5.60 -15.31
CA ASN A 220 -2.85 4.73 -16.22
C ASN A 220 -1.44 4.47 -15.67
N VAL A 221 -1.20 3.24 -15.21
CA VAL A 221 0.10 2.81 -14.66
C VAL A 221 1.02 2.18 -15.71
N PHE A 222 0.58 2.07 -16.97
CA PHE A 222 1.36 1.52 -18.07
C PHE A 222 1.82 2.60 -19.07
N ASP A 223 1.50 3.86 -18.82
CA ASP A 223 1.93 4.97 -19.67
C ASP A 223 3.40 5.35 -19.35
N ASP A 224 4.30 4.96 -20.25
CA ASP A 224 5.75 5.15 -20.15
C ASP A 224 6.18 6.50 -20.77
N SER A 225 5.38 7.56 -20.57
CA SER A 225 5.71 8.90 -21.05
C SER A 225 6.94 9.45 -20.29
N ASN A 226 8.12 9.22 -20.86
CA ASN A 226 9.44 9.65 -20.38
C ASN A 226 9.61 11.18 -20.37
N GLU A 227 9.04 11.90 -19.40
CA GLU A 227 9.27 13.36 -19.32
C GLU A 227 9.78 13.93 -18.00
N HIS A 228 9.90 13.18 -16.90
CA HIS A 228 10.22 13.82 -15.60
C HIS A 228 11.39 13.20 -14.84
N SER A 229 12.57 13.17 -15.46
CA SER A 229 13.84 13.25 -14.74
C SER A 229 14.18 14.73 -14.48
N LYS A 230 13.47 15.38 -13.55
CA LYS A 230 13.93 16.61 -12.91
C LYS A 230 14.08 16.37 -11.42
N THR A 231 15.30 16.52 -10.96
CA THR A 231 15.74 16.53 -9.58
C THR A 231 14.92 17.59 -8.83
N ILE A 232 13.97 17.17 -8.00
CA ILE A 232 13.30 18.05 -7.05
C ILE A 232 14.23 18.15 -5.84
N GLY A 233 14.67 19.38 -5.55
CA GLY A 233 15.49 19.72 -4.40
C GLY A 233 14.79 19.38 -3.08
N ASN A 234 15.60 19.03 -2.09
CA ASN A 234 15.17 18.82 -0.72
C ASN A 234 14.77 20.16 -0.10
N ASP A 235 13.50 20.57 -0.22
CA ASP A 235 12.96 21.66 0.59
C ASP A 235 11.62 21.22 1.20
N ASP A 236 11.57 21.32 2.53
CA ASP A 236 10.42 21.19 3.44
C ASP A 236 9.58 19.90 3.39
N LEU A 237 10.20 18.81 3.86
CA LEU A 237 9.53 17.59 4.30
C LEU A 237 9.02 17.77 5.74
N ASP A 238 7.70 17.87 5.93
CA ASP A 238 7.07 17.74 7.26
C ASP A 238 7.26 16.29 7.78
N PRO A 239 8.04 16.06 8.85
CA PRO A 239 8.46 14.71 9.27
C PRO A 239 7.34 13.83 9.84
N ASN A 240 6.17 14.40 10.16
CA ASN A 240 5.21 13.71 11.02
C ASN A 240 3.96 13.22 10.29
N LYS A 241 3.86 11.87 10.20
CA LYS A 241 2.75 11.00 9.75
C LYS A 241 2.83 10.43 8.33
N ILE A 242 3.78 9.51 8.11
CA ILE A 242 3.78 8.55 7.00
C ILE A 242 2.59 7.59 7.16
N ALA A 243 1.72 7.50 6.15
CA ALA A 243 0.61 6.53 6.12
C ALA A 243 0.97 5.35 5.21
N CYS A 244 2.02 4.64 5.61
CA CYS A 244 2.46 3.38 5.03
C CYS A 244 2.45 2.31 6.14
N LEU A 245 1.88 1.15 5.84
CA LEU A 245 1.76 0.05 6.78
C LEU A 245 2.56 -1.14 6.27
N MET A 246 3.46 -1.65 7.12
CA MET A 246 4.12 -2.92 6.87
C MET A 246 3.49 -4.00 7.76
N MET A 247 3.14 -5.15 7.18
CA MET A 247 2.52 -6.28 7.87
C MET A 247 3.37 -7.53 7.70
N LEU A 248 3.92 -8.06 8.77
CA LEU A 248 4.69 -9.30 8.75
C LEU A 248 4.05 -10.39 9.60
#